data_AF-A0A355HAM1-F1
#
_entry.id   AF-A0A355HAM1-F1
#
_cell.length_a   1.000
_cell.length_b   1.000
_cell.length_c   1.000
_cell.angle_alpha   90.00
_cell.angle_beta   90.00
_cell.angle_gamma   90.00
#
_symmetry.space_group_name_H-M   'P 1'
#
loop_
_entity.id
_entity.type
_entity.pdbx_description
1 polymer ?
#
loop_
_entity_poly.entity_id
_entity_poly.type
_entity_poly.pdbx_seq_one_letter_code
_entity_poly.pdbx_strand_id
1 'polypeptide(L)'
;MTKMSKSAKIIVIGGSSLDTLTVNGIDYSSPGGAGLYTALAAAKSGADVTLFAPVPSPLPAALLEFSTHVKWIGPRVNPSELPSFHIVHANGETQYKRSFFGAEGAMVADDLPDDFSEYDLVHIVPLGNTIKQLEFINICRQRKAKLISAGTGKPLIKQGPELIKEVIAATSIFFMNEEEASAVFPNDTEIEVATGKHMFVTKGKNGASVFLGKYEYQLDPQKVKVQDPTGAGDAFCGATIAGIAHGEHPVKAAMTASVLASEVITGVGPEKLYIKSKITEKQSDDNVFINHDQVQQTAKLISGFGSDSHYNFIDNTLPLLNHPLTVEYFFVTILQQFSFWSSRGERYHLPLISNIGGNRLKGAFYLFMAYKQKLDVEPEFFLAERQASLSLDDMRELFLSDEKEDVMPALELHLDAAKRYGKTMLELGWTPKSILTSASKSSSPLATLLSMLDHVGGYREDPLRKKSALLAMVLNNRPEKYFEFGNMESLPPIVDYHCMRSNLRMGLLDVKDEQLRKKLENRELVTENEEWKIRFAVYQAVEKLPELSARTMATVDEYFFFSRKRCPEMSDPDCSSCSADPVCAHRKELFQPVFRTDYY
;
A
#
# COMPACT_ATOMS: atom_id res chain seq x y z
N MET A 1 -2.62 -19.56 -14.24
CA MET A 1 -2.98 -20.25 -12.98
C MET A 1 -2.12 -19.66 -11.88
N THR A 2 -2.61 -18.62 -11.21
CA THR A 2 -1.98 -18.01 -10.04
C THR A 2 -2.00 -19.03 -8.90
N LYS A 3 -0.90 -19.75 -8.72
CA LYS A 3 -0.69 -20.64 -7.57
C LYS A 3 -0.80 -19.78 -6.31
N MET A 4 -1.81 -20.06 -5.50
CA MET A 4 -2.12 -19.30 -4.29
C MET A 4 -0.89 -19.19 -3.40
N SER A 5 -0.50 -17.97 -3.06
CA SER A 5 0.29 -17.73 -1.85
C SER A 5 -0.45 -18.35 -0.67
N LYS A 6 0.28 -18.75 0.37
CA LYS A 6 -0.34 -19.20 1.62
C LYS A 6 -1.35 -18.14 2.07
N SER A 7 -2.62 -18.52 2.23
CA SER A 7 -3.68 -17.61 2.67
C SER A 7 -3.31 -17.01 4.03
N ALA A 8 -3.44 -15.68 4.16
CA ALA A 8 -3.13 -14.99 5.40
C ALA A 8 -4.10 -15.43 6.51
N LYS A 9 -3.57 -15.74 7.70
CA LYS A 9 -4.39 -16.17 8.83
C LYS A 9 -4.81 -14.98 9.68
N ILE A 10 -6.11 -14.75 9.80
CA ILE A 10 -6.67 -13.62 10.56
C ILE A 10 -7.62 -14.16 11.62
N ILE A 11 -7.51 -13.63 12.84
CA ILE A 11 -8.54 -13.81 13.87
C ILE A 11 -9.23 -12.49 14.16
N VAL A 12 -10.56 -12.51 14.09
CA VAL A 12 -11.43 -11.39 14.45
C VAL A 12 -12.05 -11.70 15.82
N ILE A 13 -11.82 -10.82 16.78
CA ILE A 13 -12.41 -10.89 18.12
C ILE A 13 -13.55 -9.87 18.17
N GLY A 14 -14.78 -10.36 18.15
CA GLY A 14 -15.98 -9.53 18.03
C GLY A 14 -17.22 -10.31 17.66
N GLY A 15 -18.38 -9.89 18.13
CA GLY A 15 -19.62 -10.65 18.07
C GLY A 15 -20.30 -10.71 16.69
N SER A 16 -21.17 -11.71 16.55
CA SER A 16 -22.27 -11.74 15.58
C SER A 16 -23.58 -11.37 16.26
N SER A 17 -24.52 -10.78 15.53
CA SER A 17 -25.86 -10.42 16.02
C SER A 17 -26.97 -10.98 15.12
N LEU A 18 -28.20 -10.96 15.66
CA LEU A 18 -29.44 -11.18 14.91
C LEU A 18 -30.21 -9.86 14.85
N ASP A 19 -30.14 -9.20 13.70
CA ASP A 19 -30.61 -7.84 13.54
C ASP A 19 -31.92 -7.76 12.77
N THR A 20 -32.61 -6.64 12.97
CA THR A 20 -33.71 -6.18 12.13
C THR A 20 -33.26 -4.91 11.42
N LEU A 21 -33.18 -4.95 10.09
CA LEU A 21 -32.77 -3.83 9.25
C LEU A 21 -34.02 -3.24 8.59
N THR A 22 -34.34 -1.98 8.89
CA THR A 22 -35.42 -1.26 8.19
C THR A 22 -34.83 -0.56 6.97
N VAL A 23 -35.12 -1.09 5.78
CA VAL A 23 -34.67 -0.54 4.48
C VAL A 23 -35.88 -0.12 3.67
N ASN A 24 -35.95 1.15 3.29
CA ASN A 24 -37.09 1.74 2.56
C ASN A 24 -38.46 1.47 3.23
N GLY A 25 -38.49 1.46 4.58
CA GLY A 25 -39.70 1.22 5.37
C GLY A 25 -40.10 -0.25 5.50
N ILE A 26 -39.29 -1.19 5.00
CA ILE A 26 -39.52 -2.64 5.12
C ILE A 26 -38.48 -3.21 6.09
N ASP A 27 -38.95 -4.03 7.04
CA ASP A 27 -38.10 -4.72 8.01
C ASP A 27 -37.59 -6.06 7.44
N TYR A 28 -36.27 -6.24 7.49
CA TYR A 28 -35.58 -7.47 7.10
C TYR A 28 -34.90 -8.10 8.32
N SER A 29 -35.08 -9.40 8.52
CA SER A 29 -34.25 -10.13 9.47
C SER A 29 -32.89 -10.40 8.82
N SER A 30 -31.80 -10.05 9.51
CA SER A 30 -30.45 -10.17 8.97
C SER A 30 -29.49 -10.70 10.03
N PRO A 31 -28.53 -11.58 9.69
CA PRO A 31 -27.32 -11.68 10.49
C PRO A 31 -26.56 -10.35 10.46
N GLY A 32 -25.87 -10.03 11.55
CA GLY A 32 -25.11 -8.79 11.68
C GLY A 32 -23.97 -8.89 12.67
N GLY A 33 -23.52 -7.73 13.16
CA GLY A 33 -22.43 -7.60 14.13
C GLY A 33 -21.11 -7.25 13.48
N ALA A 34 -20.35 -6.34 14.11
CA ALA A 34 -19.09 -5.85 13.57
C ALA A 34 -18.07 -6.97 13.33
N GLY A 35 -18.02 -7.96 14.22
CA GLY A 35 -17.16 -9.13 14.07
C GLY A 35 -17.54 -9.97 12.85
N LEU A 36 -18.83 -10.17 12.61
CA LEU A 36 -19.36 -10.92 11.46
C LEU A 36 -19.00 -10.24 10.13
N TYR A 37 -19.28 -8.95 9.98
CA TYR A 37 -18.98 -8.21 8.73
C TYR A 37 -17.48 -8.16 8.46
N THR A 38 -16.68 -7.86 9.49
CA THR A 38 -15.22 -7.82 9.37
C THR A 38 -14.66 -9.18 8.95
N ALA A 39 -15.12 -10.26 9.60
CA ALA A 39 -14.67 -11.62 9.29
C ALA A 39 -15.07 -12.06 7.88
N LEU A 40 -16.31 -11.78 7.44
CA LEU A 40 -16.77 -12.09 6.09
C LEU A 40 -16.01 -11.31 5.03
N ALA A 41 -15.75 -10.02 5.25
CA ALA A 41 -14.98 -9.21 4.30
C ALA A 41 -13.53 -9.66 4.21
N ALA A 42 -12.90 -10.00 5.33
CA ALA A 42 -11.55 -10.58 5.32
C ALA A 42 -11.51 -11.92 4.55
N ALA A 43 -12.50 -12.79 4.77
CA ALA A 43 -12.61 -14.06 4.06
C ALA A 43 -12.86 -13.88 2.55
N LYS A 44 -13.73 -12.93 2.16
CA LYS A 44 -13.96 -12.57 0.76
C LYS A 44 -12.71 -12.00 0.09
N SER A 45 -11.86 -11.31 0.85
CA SER A 45 -10.54 -10.84 0.43
C SER A 45 -9.45 -11.94 0.46
N GLY A 46 -9.83 -13.21 0.64
CA GLY A 46 -8.95 -14.37 0.48
C GLY A 46 -8.18 -14.81 1.72
N ALA A 47 -8.48 -14.26 2.90
CA ALA A 47 -7.87 -14.68 4.15
C ALA A 47 -8.51 -15.96 4.73
N ASP A 48 -7.74 -16.73 5.50
CA ASP A 48 -8.21 -17.81 6.35
C ASP A 48 -8.62 -17.20 7.70
N VAL A 49 -9.93 -17.15 7.96
CA VAL A 49 -10.50 -16.35 9.05
C VAL A 49 -11.06 -17.20 10.17
N THR A 50 -10.59 -16.93 11.38
CA THR A 50 -11.22 -17.37 12.63
C THR A 50 -12.04 -16.21 13.21
N LEU A 51 -13.33 -16.44 13.50
CA LEU A 51 -14.12 -15.56 14.36
C LEU A 51 -14.09 -16.09 15.79
N PHE A 52 -13.66 -15.25 16.73
CA PHE A 52 -13.80 -15.49 18.16
C PHE A 52 -14.97 -14.66 18.71
N ALA A 53 -16.07 -15.34 19.02
CA ALA A 53 -17.34 -14.75 19.46
C ALA A 53 -18.23 -15.79 20.18
N PRO A 54 -19.25 -15.38 20.96
CA PRO A 54 -20.22 -16.33 21.53
C PRO A 54 -20.88 -17.17 20.42
N VAL A 55 -20.85 -18.49 20.56
CA VAL A 55 -21.35 -19.44 19.55
C VAL A 55 -22.74 -19.94 19.96
N PRO A 56 -23.81 -19.61 19.22
CA PRO A 56 -25.16 -20.01 19.58
C PRO A 56 -25.36 -21.51 19.42
N SER A 57 -26.09 -22.12 20.36
CA SER A 57 -26.49 -23.52 20.31
C SER A 57 -27.97 -23.66 20.71
N PRO A 58 -28.88 -24.05 19.80
CA PRO A 58 -28.65 -24.40 18.40
C PRO A 58 -28.28 -23.19 17.52
N LEU A 59 -27.64 -23.43 16.37
CA LEU A 59 -27.28 -22.37 15.42
C LEU A 59 -28.54 -21.82 14.70
N PRO A 60 -28.84 -20.51 14.78
CA PRO A 60 -29.97 -19.90 14.08
C PRO A 60 -29.83 -19.99 12.56
N ALA A 61 -30.96 -20.17 11.85
CA ALA A 61 -30.97 -20.30 10.40
C ALA A 61 -30.30 -19.12 9.67
N ALA A 62 -30.47 -17.90 10.17
CA ALA A 62 -29.88 -16.69 9.62
C ALA A 62 -28.33 -16.68 9.65
N LEU A 63 -27.72 -17.50 10.51
CA LEU A 63 -26.25 -17.58 10.67
C LEU A 63 -25.64 -18.83 10.02
N LEU A 64 -26.46 -19.69 9.39
CA LEU A 64 -25.97 -20.92 8.75
C LEU A 64 -24.98 -20.62 7.63
N GLU A 65 -25.34 -19.74 6.69
CA GLU A 65 -24.47 -19.39 5.57
C GLU A 65 -23.15 -18.79 6.06
N PHE A 66 -23.23 -17.77 6.93
CA PHE A 66 -22.07 -17.17 7.60
C PHE A 66 -21.11 -18.22 8.20
N SER A 67 -21.64 -19.18 8.95
CA SER A 67 -20.82 -20.20 9.63
C SER A 67 -20.01 -21.10 8.69
N THR A 68 -20.36 -21.14 7.39
CA THR A 68 -19.61 -21.92 6.38
C THR A 68 -18.39 -21.18 5.82
N HIS A 69 -18.30 -19.86 6.04
CA HIS A 69 -17.23 -19.02 5.48
C HIS A 69 -16.07 -18.76 6.45
N VAL A 70 -16.27 -19.01 7.74
CA VAL A 70 -15.27 -18.71 8.79
C VAL A 70 -15.19 -19.83 9.81
N LYS A 71 -14.03 -20.01 10.43
CA LYS A 71 -13.90 -20.87 11.62
C LYS A 71 -14.45 -20.13 12.83
N TRP A 72 -15.58 -20.56 13.39
CA TRP A 72 -16.18 -19.92 14.55
C TRP A 72 -15.86 -20.65 15.86
N ILE A 73 -15.20 -19.94 16.77
CA ILE A 73 -14.84 -20.42 18.12
C ILE A 73 -15.32 -19.43 19.19
N GLY A 74 -15.49 -19.92 20.42
CA GLY A 74 -15.88 -19.11 21.58
C GLY A 74 -16.85 -19.85 22.52
N PRO A 75 -17.33 -19.17 23.58
CA PRO A 75 -18.22 -19.76 24.57
C PRO A 75 -19.58 -20.12 23.95
N ARG A 76 -20.17 -21.24 24.37
CA ARG A 76 -21.50 -21.68 23.89
C ARG A 76 -22.59 -20.92 24.62
N VAL A 77 -23.54 -20.35 23.89
CA VAL A 77 -24.65 -19.55 24.44
C VAL A 77 -25.99 -19.94 23.84
N ASN A 78 -27.09 -19.62 24.52
CA ASN A 78 -28.42 -19.75 23.90
C ASN A 78 -28.60 -18.66 22.83
N PRO A 79 -29.33 -18.92 21.74
CA PRO A 79 -29.59 -17.93 20.70
C PRO A 79 -30.20 -16.62 21.20
N SER A 80 -31.01 -16.66 22.26
CA SER A 80 -31.62 -15.48 22.89
C SER A 80 -30.60 -14.57 23.60
N GLU A 81 -29.39 -15.07 23.83
CA GLU A 81 -28.30 -14.33 24.46
C GLU A 81 -27.39 -13.66 23.41
N LEU A 82 -27.62 -13.89 22.10
CA LEU A 82 -26.91 -13.16 21.07
C LEU A 82 -27.29 -11.67 21.08
N PRO A 83 -26.35 -10.77 20.73
CA PRO A 83 -26.70 -9.40 20.45
C PRO A 83 -27.78 -9.29 19.37
N SER A 84 -28.64 -8.28 19.48
CA SER A 84 -29.68 -8.00 18.50
C SER A 84 -29.94 -6.49 18.41
N PHE A 85 -29.91 -5.95 17.20
CA PHE A 85 -30.14 -4.53 16.94
C PHE A 85 -31.31 -4.32 15.99
N HIS A 86 -32.12 -3.28 16.25
CA HIS A 86 -33.06 -2.75 15.26
C HIS A 86 -32.46 -1.49 14.66
N ILE A 87 -31.93 -1.62 13.45
CA ILE A 87 -31.20 -0.58 12.73
C ILE A 87 -32.10 0.02 11.67
N VAL A 88 -32.22 1.34 11.69
CA VAL A 88 -33.01 2.11 10.72
C VAL A 88 -32.12 3.13 10.05
N HIS A 89 -32.12 3.12 8.73
CA HIS A 89 -31.43 4.12 7.92
C HIS A 89 -32.44 5.14 7.39
N ALA A 90 -32.33 6.38 7.85
CA ALA A 90 -33.22 7.47 7.46
C ALA A 90 -32.40 8.75 7.24
N ASN A 91 -32.66 9.48 6.15
CA ASN A 91 -31.98 10.73 5.81
C ASN A 91 -30.44 10.66 5.79
N GLY A 92 -29.86 9.49 5.51
CA GLY A 92 -28.41 9.29 5.51
C GLY A 92 -27.79 9.05 6.89
N GLU A 93 -28.60 8.90 7.94
CA GLU A 93 -28.17 8.58 9.29
C GLU A 93 -28.58 7.17 9.70
N THR A 94 -27.73 6.52 10.50
CA THR A 94 -28.02 5.24 11.15
C THR A 94 -28.60 5.46 12.54
N GLN A 95 -29.82 4.96 12.78
CA GLN A 95 -30.51 5.05 14.06
C GLN A 95 -30.75 3.66 14.65
N TYR A 96 -30.35 3.46 15.89
CA TYR A 96 -30.61 2.22 16.64
C TYR A 96 -31.90 2.39 17.45
N LYS A 97 -33.02 1.81 16.96
CA LYS A 97 -34.30 1.82 17.67
C LYS A 97 -34.28 0.95 18.91
N ARG A 98 -33.53 -0.15 18.86
CA ARG A 98 -33.33 -1.08 19.97
C ARG A 98 -31.93 -1.66 19.89
N SER A 99 -31.28 -1.76 21.04
CA SER A 99 -29.96 -2.40 21.18
C SER A 99 -29.98 -3.38 22.33
N PHE A 100 -29.56 -4.61 22.06
CA PHE A 100 -29.30 -5.63 23.07
C PHE A 100 -27.90 -6.19 22.80
N PHE A 101 -27.00 -6.05 23.76
CA PHE A 101 -25.58 -6.42 23.60
C PHE A 101 -25.27 -7.87 24.02
N GLY A 102 -26.22 -8.53 24.72
CA GLY A 102 -26.16 -9.96 25.00
C GLY A 102 -24.85 -10.46 25.62
N ALA A 103 -24.49 -11.69 25.27
CA ALA A 103 -23.33 -12.43 25.77
C ALA A 103 -21.97 -11.87 25.31
N GLU A 104 -21.93 -11.02 24.29
CA GLU A 104 -20.67 -10.38 23.85
C GLU A 104 -20.06 -9.54 24.99
N GLY A 105 -20.91 -8.81 25.72
CA GLY A 105 -20.49 -8.03 26.88
C GLY A 105 -19.95 -8.87 28.04
N ALA A 106 -20.25 -10.17 28.09
CA ALA A 106 -19.86 -11.08 29.16
C ALA A 106 -18.52 -11.80 28.89
N MET A 107 -17.96 -11.72 27.68
CA MET A 107 -16.67 -12.35 27.36
C MET A 107 -15.55 -11.81 28.26
N VAL A 108 -14.65 -12.72 28.65
CA VAL A 108 -13.49 -12.43 29.49
C VAL A 108 -12.19 -12.88 28.80
N ALA A 109 -11.08 -12.35 29.31
CA ALA A 109 -9.73 -12.69 28.91
C ALA A 109 -9.43 -14.20 28.82
N ASP A 110 -9.96 -14.96 29.79
CA ASP A 110 -9.74 -16.42 29.89
C ASP A 110 -10.41 -17.20 28.76
N ASP A 111 -11.38 -16.61 28.06
CA ASP A 111 -12.02 -17.23 26.90
C ASP A 111 -11.10 -17.19 25.66
N LEU A 112 -10.12 -16.27 25.61
CA LEU A 112 -9.24 -16.07 24.44
C LEU A 112 -8.29 -17.27 24.23
N PRO A 113 -7.86 -17.53 22.97
CA PRO A 113 -6.79 -18.49 22.69
C PRO A 113 -5.50 -18.23 23.49
N ASP A 114 -4.83 -19.30 23.90
CA ASP A 114 -3.56 -19.22 24.66
C ASP A 114 -2.36 -18.77 23.82
N ASP A 115 -2.40 -18.93 22.50
CA ASP A 115 -1.33 -18.55 21.57
C ASP A 115 -1.91 -17.98 20.27
N PHE A 116 -1.43 -16.81 19.86
CA PHE A 116 -1.83 -16.10 18.64
C PHE A 116 -0.75 -16.14 17.54
N SER A 117 0.39 -16.80 17.76
CA SER A 117 1.53 -16.81 16.82
C SER A 117 1.22 -17.46 15.46
N GLU A 118 0.16 -18.27 15.37
CA GLU A 118 -0.30 -18.80 14.09
C GLU A 118 -0.98 -17.76 13.20
N TYR A 119 -1.54 -16.70 13.80
CA TYR A 119 -2.23 -15.63 13.08
C TYR A 119 -1.23 -14.57 12.63
N ASP A 120 -1.42 -14.11 11.40
CA ASP A 120 -0.65 -13.01 10.83
C ASP A 120 -1.20 -11.67 11.32
N LEU A 121 -2.50 -11.62 11.66
CA LEU A 121 -3.18 -10.42 12.17
C LEU A 121 -4.32 -10.78 13.14
N VAL A 122 -4.38 -10.06 14.25
CA VAL A 122 -5.50 -10.10 15.23
C VAL A 122 -6.28 -8.80 15.15
N HIS A 123 -7.57 -8.85 14.82
CA HIS A 123 -8.44 -7.67 14.83
C HIS A 123 -9.42 -7.72 16.00
N ILE A 124 -9.55 -6.64 16.76
CA ILE A 124 -10.41 -6.54 17.93
C ILE A 124 -11.43 -5.42 17.70
N VAL A 125 -12.70 -5.79 17.55
CA VAL A 125 -13.79 -4.82 17.35
C VAL A 125 -14.02 -3.99 18.63
N PRO A 126 -14.85 -2.93 18.58
CA PRO A 126 -15.31 -2.23 19.77
C PRO A 126 -16.07 -3.19 20.71
N LEU A 127 -15.39 -3.71 21.73
CA LEU A 127 -15.89 -4.82 22.53
C LEU A 127 -16.31 -4.37 23.93
N GLY A 128 -17.62 -4.27 24.17
CA GLY A 128 -18.18 -3.89 25.47
C GLY A 128 -17.83 -2.46 25.88
N ASN A 129 -16.66 -2.27 26.51
CA ASN A 129 -16.12 -0.97 26.89
C ASN A 129 -14.63 -0.86 26.54
N THR A 130 -14.11 0.35 26.50
CA THR A 130 -12.72 0.61 26.08
C THR A 130 -11.67 -0.08 26.95
N ILE A 131 -11.91 -0.21 28.26
CA ILE A 131 -10.99 -0.87 29.20
C ILE A 131 -10.87 -2.35 28.86
N LYS A 132 -12.00 -3.03 28.63
CA LYS A 132 -12.03 -4.44 28.21
C LYS A 132 -11.35 -4.63 26.85
N GLN A 133 -11.61 -3.73 25.90
CA GLN A 133 -10.94 -3.79 24.60
C GLN A 133 -9.41 -3.70 24.75
N LEU A 134 -8.93 -2.78 25.59
CA LEU A 134 -7.51 -2.60 25.88
C LEU A 134 -6.90 -3.81 26.61
N GLU A 135 -7.62 -4.42 27.55
CA GLU A 135 -7.24 -5.66 28.21
C GLU A 135 -7.01 -6.78 27.18
N PHE A 136 -7.96 -6.98 26.26
CA PHE A 136 -7.87 -8.00 25.22
C PHE A 136 -6.68 -7.76 24.29
N ILE A 137 -6.43 -6.51 23.89
CA ILE A 137 -5.27 -6.11 23.08
C ILE A 137 -3.96 -6.52 23.79
N ASN A 138 -3.85 -6.20 25.07
CA ASN A 138 -2.64 -6.50 25.84
C ASN A 138 -2.41 -8.02 25.99
N ILE A 139 -3.47 -8.78 26.20
CA ILE A 139 -3.39 -10.24 26.27
C ILE A 139 -2.99 -10.85 24.94
N CYS A 140 -3.58 -10.40 23.83
CA CYS A 140 -3.19 -10.86 22.50
C CYS A 140 -1.68 -10.63 22.26
N ARG A 141 -1.17 -9.46 22.64
CA ARG A 141 0.26 -9.15 22.57
C ARG A 141 1.12 -10.07 23.44
N GLN A 142 0.74 -10.27 24.70
CA GLN A 142 1.44 -11.18 25.62
C GLN A 142 1.46 -12.62 25.10
N ARG A 143 0.38 -13.03 24.42
CA ARG A 143 0.20 -14.34 23.79
C ARG A 143 0.68 -14.38 22.32
N LYS A 144 1.70 -13.57 21.99
CA LYS A 144 2.47 -13.61 20.73
C LYS A 144 1.71 -13.19 19.46
N ALA A 145 0.67 -12.35 19.56
CA ALA A 145 0.09 -11.73 18.37
C ALA A 145 1.15 -10.89 17.63
N LYS A 146 1.30 -11.13 16.32
CA LYS A 146 2.31 -10.44 15.48
C LYS A 146 1.91 -9.01 15.17
N LEU A 147 0.68 -8.84 14.70
CA LEU A 147 0.10 -7.56 14.31
C LEU A 147 -1.30 -7.43 14.90
N ILE A 148 -1.58 -6.31 15.55
CA ILE A 148 -2.86 -6.07 16.22
C ILE A 148 -3.56 -4.87 15.57
N SER A 149 -4.80 -5.09 15.17
CA SER A 149 -5.72 -4.09 14.66
C SER A 149 -6.89 -3.89 15.62
N ALA A 150 -7.40 -2.66 15.71
CA ALA A 150 -8.66 -2.39 16.39
C ALA A 150 -9.44 -1.27 15.70
N GLY A 151 -10.71 -1.12 16.09
CA GLY A 151 -11.52 0.04 15.78
C GLY A 151 -12.17 0.63 17.03
N THR A 152 -12.99 1.66 16.86
CA THR A 152 -13.81 2.25 17.92
C THR A 152 -15.26 2.43 17.49
N GLY A 153 -16.09 2.94 18.40
CA GLY A 153 -17.47 3.31 18.14
C GLY A 153 -17.91 4.45 19.05
N LYS A 154 -18.87 5.26 18.59
CA LYS A 154 -19.44 6.39 19.36
C LYS A 154 -19.73 6.09 20.84
N PRO A 155 -20.30 4.93 21.24
CA PRO A 155 -20.56 4.63 22.65
C PRO A 155 -19.29 4.54 23.51
N LEU A 156 -18.19 4.00 22.96
CA LEU A 156 -16.91 3.86 23.67
C LEU A 156 -16.20 5.21 23.79
N ILE A 157 -16.24 6.03 22.73
CA ILE A 157 -15.65 7.39 22.77
C ILE A 157 -16.30 8.25 23.85
N LYS A 158 -17.63 8.14 24.02
CA LYS A 158 -18.37 8.86 25.08
C LYS A 158 -17.94 8.49 26.50
N GLN A 159 -17.33 7.32 26.72
CA GLN A 159 -16.82 6.91 28.02
C GLN A 159 -15.48 7.59 28.35
N GLY A 160 -14.72 7.99 27.32
CA GLY A 160 -13.46 8.71 27.48
C GLY A 160 -12.62 8.68 26.20
N PRO A 161 -12.45 9.81 25.48
CA PRO A 161 -11.62 9.85 24.27
C PRO A 161 -10.14 9.55 24.54
N GLU A 162 -9.64 9.85 25.75
CA GLU A 162 -8.26 9.51 26.15
C GLU A 162 -8.02 8.00 26.19
N LEU A 163 -9.00 7.20 26.63
CA LEU A 163 -8.88 5.74 26.61
C LEU A 163 -8.81 5.20 25.18
N ILE A 164 -9.45 5.87 24.21
CA ILE A 164 -9.33 5.52 22.79
C ILE A 164 -7.92 5.80 22.29
N LYS A 165 -7.30 6.90 22.72
CA LYS A 165 -5.90 7.18 22.40
C LYS A 165 -4.96 6.11 22.97
N GLU A 166 -5.26 5.53 24.14
CA GLU A 166 -4.53 4.38 24.67
C GLU A 166 -4.70 3.13 23.78
N VAL A 167 -5.90 2.85 23.27
CA VAL A 167 -6.14 1.77 22.29
C VAL A 167 -5.35 2.01 20.99
N ILE A 168 -5.34 3.24 20.47
CA ILE A 168 -4.53 3.64 19.31
C ILE A 168 -3.03 3.42 19.61
N ALA A 169 -2.57 3.81 20.80
CA ALA A 169 -1.19 3.59 21.26
C ALA A 169 -0.86 2.10 21.46
N ALA A 170 -1.85 1.26 21.76
CA ALA A 170 -1.68 -0.17 21.96
C ALA A 170 -1.85 -1.00 20.69
N THR A 171 -2.17 -0.43 19.53
CA THR A 171 -2.38 -1.17 18.28
C THR A 171 -1.44 -0.73 17.16
N SER A 172 -1.28 -1.58 16.14
CA SER A 172 -0.50 -1.28 14.94
C SER A 172 -1.37 -0.70 13.82
N ILE A 173 -2.65 -1.08 13.79
CA ILE A 173 -3.63 -0.60 12.81
C ILE A 173 -4.88 -0.15 13.54
N PHE A 174 -5.37 1.06 13.24
CA PHE A 174 -6.59 1.59 13.84
C PHE A 174 -7.60 2.08 12.82
N PHE A 175 -8.89 1.78 13.05
CA PHE A 175 -10.01 2.18 12.19
C PHE A 175 -11.02 3.05 12.93
N MET A 176 -11.54 4.06 12.24
CA MET A 176 -12.68 4.86 12.69
C MET A 176 -13.41 5.49 11.49
N ASN A 177 -14.58 6.05 11.72
CA ASN A 177 -15.24 6.95 10.77
C ASN A 177 -14.92 8.43 11.06
N GLU A 178 -15.33 9.33 10.17
CA GLU A 178 -15.10 10.78 10.27
C GLU A 178 -15.67 11.37 11.57
N GLU A 179 -16.86 10.97 11.99
CA GLU A 179 -17.49 11.48 13.21
C GLU A 179 -16.74 11.04 14.48
N GLU A 180 -16.25 9.80 14.47
CA GLU A 180 -15.41 9.23 15.53
C GLU A 180 -14.03 9.90 15.55
N ALA A 181 -13.44 10.15 14.38
CA ALA A 181 -12.19 10.88 14.26
C ALA A 181 -12.31 12.29 14.83
N SER A 182 -13.36 13.05 14.48
CA SER A 182 -13.62 14.38 15.05
C SER A 182 -13.87 14.35 16.57
N ALA A 183 -14.36 13.24 17.12
CA ALA A 183 -14.59 13.10 18.55
C ALA A 183 -13.31 12.73 19.34
N VAL A 184 -12.39 11.99 18.72
CA VAL A 184 -11.08 11.60 19.32
C VAL A 184 -10.03 12.69 19.11
N PHE A 185 -10.05 13.32 17.94
CA PHE A 185 -9.17 14.40 17.49
C PHE A 185 -10.05 15.62 17.20
N PRO A 186 -10.28 16.49 18.20
CA PRO A 186 -11.09 17.69 18.01
C PRO A 186 -10.60 18.53 16.83
N ASN A 187 -11.55 19.20 16.16
CA ASN A 187 -11.29 20.08 15.02
C ASN A 187 -10.07 20.99 15.27
N ASP A 188 -9.19 21.11 14.27
CA ASP A 188 -7.87 21.75 14.30
C ASP A 188 -6.69 20.85 14.74
N THR A 189 -6.94 19.60 15.15
CA THR A 189 -5.86 18.63 15.43
C THR A 189 -5.44 17.90 14.16
N GLU A 190 -4.20 18.10 13.73
CA GLU A 190 -3.60 17.31 12.65
C GLU A 190 -3.41 15.86 13.13
N ILE A 191 -3.89 14.88 12.36
CA ILE A 191 -3.75 13.46 12.70
C ILE A 191 -2.35 13.01 12.28
N GLU A 192 -1.43 12.94 13.24
CA GLU A 192 -0.11 12.32 13.07
C GLU A 192 -0.10 10.91 13.67
N VAL A 193 0.29 9.93 12.87
CA VAL A 193 0.38 8.53 13.29
C VAL A 193 1.82 8.20 13.66
N ALA A 194 2.05 7.58 14.82
CA ALA A 194 3.39 7.19 15.22
C ALA A 194 4.04 6.20 14.23
N THR A 195 5.36 6.28 14.08
CA THR A 195 6.12 5.36 13.23
C THR A 195 5.83 3.90 13.58
N GLY A 196 5.67 3.06 12.55
CA GLY A 196 5.27 1.65 12.71
C GLY A 196 3.77 1.41 12.81
N LYS A 197 2.93 2.44 12.69
CA LYS A 197 1.47 2.32 12.80
C LYS A 197 0.72 2.92 11.61
N HIS A 198 -0.49 2.43 11.37
CA HIS A 198 -1.39 2.89 10.33
C HIS A 198 -2.75 3.26 10.91
N MET A 199 -3.39 4.27 10.34
CA MET A 199 -4.74 4.68 10.73
C MET A 199 -5.61 4.90 9.50
N PHE A 200 -6.86 4.49 9.60
CA PHE A 200 -7.83 4.55 8.52
C PHE A 200 -9.10 5.25 9.00
N VAL A 201 -9.51 6.28 8.26
CA VAL A 201 -10.71 7.07 8.56
C VAL A 201 -11.68 6.97 7.39
N THR A 202 -12.81 6.30 7.58
CA THR A 202 -13.86 6.22 6.56
C THR A 202 -14.74 7.48 6.59
N LYS A 203 -15.04 8.03 5.41
CA LYS A 203 -15.78 9.30 5.22
C LYS A 203 -17.07 9.11 4.43
N GLY A 204 -17.66 7.91 4.50
CA GLY A 204 -18.89 7.56 3.80
C GLY A 204 -18.83 7.86 2.30
N LYS A 205 -19.75 8.70 1.81
CA LYS A 205 -19.81 9.11 0.39
C LYS A 205 -18.62 9.94 -0.08
N ASN A 206 -17.76 10.40 0.83
CA ASN A 206 -16.55 11.16 0.52
C ASN A 206 -15.29 10.25 0.48
N GLY A 207 -15.47 8.93 0.60
CA GLY A 207 -14.38 7.96 0.47
C GLY A 207 -13.71 7.64 1.80
N ALA A 208 -12.38 7.63 1.85
CA ALA A 208 -11.62 7.35 3.06
C ALA A 208 -10.26 8.08 3.07
N SER A 209 -9.66 8.21 4.25
CA SER A 209 -8.29 8.68 4.43
C SER A 209 -7.43 7.60 5.06
N VAL A 210 -6.22 7.42 4.54
CA VAL A 210 -5.18 6.55 5.10
C VAL A 210 -4.05 7.42 5.63
N PHE A 211 -3.68 7.23 6.90
CA PHE A 211 -2.61 7.98 7.54
C PHE A 211 -1.40 7.08 7.80
N LEU A 212 -0.25 7.47 7.23
CA LEU A 212 1.05 6.81 7.41
C LEU A 212 2.07 7.85 7.88
N GLY A 213 2.40 7.86 9.17
CA GLY A 213 3.19 8.97 9.72
C GLY A 213 2.39 10.27 9.68
N LYS A 214 2.97 11.29 9.04
CA LYS A 214 2.34 12.59 8.76
C LYS A 214 1.58 12.65 7.42
N TYR A 215 1.59 11.58 6.63
CA TYR A 215 1.02 11.58 5.28
C TYR A 215 -0.43 11.13 5.31
N GLU A 216 -1.32 11.92 4.71
CA GLU A 216 -2.72 11.57 4.45
C GLU A 216 -2.89 11.20 2.97
N TYR A 217 -3.39 10.00 2.68
CA TYR A 217 -3.80 9.57 1.35
C TYR A 217 -5.31 9.55 1.28
N GLN A 218 -5.88 10.39 0.42
CA GLN A 218 -7.32 10.45 0.20
C GLN A 218 -7.73 9.45 -0.87
N LEU A 219 -8.73 8.63 -0.55
CA LEU A 219 -9.27 7.61 -1.43
C LEU A 219 -10.63 8.04 -1.93
N ASP A 220 -10.78 8.14 -3.26
CA ASP A 220 -12.07 8.48 -3.84
C ASP A 220 -13.13 7.38 -3.60
N PRO A 221 -14.37 7.78 -3.30
CA PRO A 221 -15.50 6.86 -3.20
C PRO A 221 -15.88 6.26 -4.56
N GLN A 222 -16.43 5.05 -4.56
CA GLN A 222 -17.15 4.53 -5.73
C GLN A 222 -18.59 5.04 -5.71
N LYS A 223 -19.08 5.54 -6.85
CA LYS A 223 -20.46 6.00 -6.99
C LYS A 223 -21.37 4.80 -7.21
N VAL A 224 -22.14 4.44 -6.20
CA VAL A 224 -23.09 3.32 -6.23
C VAL A 224 -24.47 3.75 -5.73
N LYS A 225 -25.51 3.01 -6.15
CA LYS A 225 -26.85 3.17 -5.59
C LYS A 225 -26.92 2.42 -4.25
N VAL A 226 -26.95 3.18 -3.16
CA VAL A 226 -27.02 2.62 -1.80
C VAL A 226 -28.40 2.01 -1.56
N GLN A 227 -28.41 0.77 -1.07
CA GLN A 227 -29.59 0.06 -0.58
C GLN A 227 -29.58 -0.02 0.95
N ASP A 228 -28.46 -0.43 1.54
CA ASP A 228 -28.29 -0.56 2.99
C ASP A 228 -26.82 -0.26 3.37
N PRO A 229 -26.51 0.80 4.14
CA PRO A 229 -25.14 1.12 4.52
C PRO A 229 -24.61 0.27 5.70
N THR A 230 -25.41 -0.66 6.26
CA THR A 230 -24.99 -1.51 7.39
C THR A 230 -23.73 -2.30 7.05
N GLY A 231 -22.75 -2.28 7.96
CA GLY A 231 -21.52 -3.07 7.82
C GLY A 231 -20.51 -2.52 6.82
N ALA A 232 -20.72 -1.33 6.21
CA ALA A 232 -19.78 -0.76 5.25
C ALA A 232 -18.38 -0.50 5.84
N GLY A 233 -18.33 0.07 7.05
CA GLY A 233 -17.07 0.34 7.76
C GLY A 233 -16.35 -0.95 8.19
N ASP A 234 -17.11 -1.93 8.69
CA ASP A 234 -16.59 -3.24 9.07
C ASP A 234 -16.07 -4.02 7.85
N ALA A 235 -16.77 -3.95 6.71
CA ALA A 235 -16.33 -4.54 5.47
C ALA A 235 -15.05 -3.89 4.93
N PHE A 236 -14.97 -2.56 4.99
CA PHE A 236 -13.74 -1.83 4.67
C PHE A 236 -12.59 -2.27 5.60
N CYS A 237 -12.85 -2.40 6.90
CA CYS A 237 -11.87 -2.86 7.87
C CYS A 237 -11.37 -4.27 7.53
N GLY A 238 -12.27 -5.24 7.39
CA GLY A 238 -11.97 -6.64 7.10
C GLY A 238 -11.17 -6.82 5.81
N ALA A 239 -11.55 -6.12 4.73
CA ALA A 239 -10.79 -6.19 3.49
C ALA A 239 -9.42 -5.51 3.57
N THR A 240 -9.30 -4.39 4.29
CA THR A 240 -8.02 -3.69 4.46
C THR A 240 -7.03 -4.54 5.24
N ILE A 241 -7.45 -5.14 6.37
CA ILE A 241 -6.58 -6.00 7.17
C ILE A 241 -6.17 -7.27 6.41
N ALA A 242 -7.06 -7.81 5.56
CA ALA A 242 -6.73 -8.92 4.69
C ALA A 242 -5.68 -8.56 3.63
N GLY A 243 -5.81 -7.41 2.96
CA GLY A 243 -4.81 -6.93 2.00
C GLY A 243 -3.44 -6.74 2.66
N ILE A 244 -3.39 -6.08 3.82
CA ILE A 244 -2.14 -5.86 4.58
C ILE A 244 -1.53 -7.20 5.01
N ALA A 245 -2.34 -8.15 5.51
CA ALA A 245 -1.85 -9.46 5.91
C ALA A 245 -1.31 -10.30 4.73
N HIS A 246 -1.80 -10.05 3.51
CA HIS A 246 -1.22 -10.58 2.27
C HIS A 246 0.00 -9.79 1.76
N GLY A 247 0.45 -8.79 2.50
CA GLY A 247 1.63 -7.98 2.17
C GLY A 247 1.35 -6.82 1.21
N GLU A 248 0.10 -6.44 0.95
CA GLU A 248 -0.21 -5.23 0.17
C GLU A 248 0.18 -3.96 0.93
N HIS A 249 0.48 -2.90 0.17
CA HIS A 249 0.69 -1.58 0.75
C HIS A 249 -0.61 -1.09 1.42
N PRO A 250 -0.56 -0.47 2.63
CA PRO A 250 -1.76 -0.02 3.36
C PRO A 250 -2.76 0.78 2.52
N VAL A 251 -2.26 1.70 1.69
CA VAL A 251 -3.09 2.52 0.78
C VAL A 251 -3.75 1.66 -0.31
N LYS A 252 -3.01 0.71 -0.92
CA LYS A 252 -3.59 -0.20 -1.93
C LYS A 252 -4.63 -1.14 -1.32
N ALA A 253 -4.36 -1.69 -0.14
CA ALA A 253 -5.30 -2.54 0.58
C ALA A 253 -6.62 -1.79 0.86
N ALA A 254 -6.51 -0.53 1.31
CA ALA A 254 -7.67 0.34 1.52
C ALA A 254 -8.40 0.71 0.22
N MET A 255 -7.70 0.91 -0.90
CA MET A 255 -8.35 1.14 -2.21
C MET A 255 -9.24 -0.06 -2.61
N THR A 256 -8.72 -1.29 -2.48
CA THR A 256 -9.49 -2.51 -2.74
C THR A 256 -10.66 -2.64 -1.77
N ALA A 257 -10.42 -2.34 -0.49
CA ALA A 257 -11.45 -2.37 0.55
C ALA A 257 -12.57 -1.34 0.31
N SER A 258 -12.26 -0.15 -0.23
CA SER A 258 -13.26 0.86 -0.61
C SER A 258 -14.19 0.35 -1.71
N VAL A 259 -13.66 -0.43 -2.68
CA VAL A 259 -14.51 -1.06 -3.70
C VAL A 259 -15.44 -2.09 -3.06
N LEU A 260 -14.90 -2.97 -2.22
CA LEU A 260 -15.74 -3.97 -1.54
C LEU A 260 -16.82 -3.32 -0.66
N ALA A 261 -16.47 -2.33 0.14
CA ALA A 261 -17.43 -1.62 0.98
C ALA A 261 -18.54 -0.98 0.13
N SER A 262 -18.20 -0.46 -1.06
CA SER A 262 -19.18 0.09 -2.00
C SER A 262 -20.05 -1.00 -2.63
N GLU A 263 -19.52 -2.20 -2.87
CA GLU A 263 -20.33 -3.35 -3.30
C GLU A 263 -21.31 -3.78 -2.20
N VAL A 264 -20.85 -3.88 -0.95
CA VAL A 264 -21.66 -4.31 0.21
C VAL A 264 -22.93 -3.49 0.35
N ILE A 265 -22.82 -2.15 0.23
CA ILE A 265 -23.97 -1.26 0.44
C ILE A 265 -25.02 -1.30 -0.68
N THR A 266 -24.81 -2.10 -1.73
CA THR A 266 -25.78 -2.34 -2.82
C THR A 266 -26.70 -3.53 -2.57
N GLY A 267 -26.53 -4.25 -1.45
CA GLY A 267 -27.44 -5.31 -0.99
C GLY A 267 -27.93 -5.03 0.42
N VAL A 268 -28.85 -5.86 0.92
CA VAL A 268 -29.33 -5.77 2.32
C VAL A 268 -28.50 -6.73 3.19
N GLY A 269 -28.03 -6.24 4.34
CA GLY A 269 -27.21 -7.04 5.24
C GLY A 269 -25.92 -7.56 4.57
N PRO A 270 -25.40 -8.73 4.95
CA PRO A 270 -24.15 -9.27 4.40
C PRO A 270 -24.29 -9.98 3.04
N GLU A 271 -25.43 -9.86 2.32
CA GLU A 271 -25.72 -10.59 1.08
C GLU A 271 -24.56 -10.57 0.06
N LYS A 272 -23.96 -9.39 -0.16
CA LYS A 272 -22.88 -9.22 -1.16
C LYS A 272 -21.55 -9.86 -0.73
N LEU A 273 -21.37 -10.11 0.56
CA LEU A 273 -20.17 -10.77 1.08
C LEU A 273 -20.17 -12.28 0.81
N TYR A 274 -21.34 -12.90 0.61
CA TYR A 274 -21.45 -14.33 0.29
C TYR A 274 -21.16 -14.65 -1.19
N ILE A 275 -21.20 -13.64 -2.06
CA ILE A 275 -20.94 -13.82 -3.49
C ILE A 275 -19.47 -14.22 -3.71
N LYS A 276 -19.26 -15.39 -4.31
CA LYS A 276 -17.93 -16.00 -4.56
C LYS A 276 -17.07 -15.27 -5.60
N SER A 277 -17.61 -14.27 -6.30
CA SER A 277 -16.83 -13.49 -7.27
C SER A 277 -15.70 -12.75 -6.55
N LYS A 278 -14.56 -12.60 -7.24
CA LYS A 278 -13.50 -11.72 -6.79
C LYS A 278 -14.03 -10.29 -6.66
N ILE A 279 -13.43 -9.53 -5.74
CA ILE A 279 -13.66 -8.08 -5.64
C ILE A 279 -13.32 -7.48 -7.00
N THR A 280 -14.22 -6.66 -7.52
CA THR A 280 -13.97 -6.01 -8.80
C THR A 280 -12.80 -5.03 -8.62
N GLU A 281 -11.80 -5.06 -9.49
CA GLU A 281 -10.77 -4.02 -9.46
C GLU A 281 -11.41 -2.66 -9.75
N LYS A 282 -10.95 -1.60 -9.06
CA LYS A 282 -11.35 -0.23 -9.39
C LYS A 282 -11.05 -0.02 -10.88
N GLN A 283 -12.10 0.21 -11.68
CA GLN A 283 -11.92 0.57 -13.09
C GLN A 283 -11.06 1.83 -13.14
N SER A 284 -10.13 1.84 -14.10
CA SER A 284 -9.34 3.04 -14.39
C SER A 284 -10.29 4.22 -14.64
N ASP A 285 -9.88 5.41 -14.20
CA ASP A 285 -10.62 6.66 -14.42
C ASP A 285 -11.21 6.74 -15.84
N ASP A 286 -12.41 7.30 -15.99
CA ASP A 286 -13.12 7.47 -17.28
C ASP A 286 -12.30 8.23 -18.35
N ASN A 287 -11.12 8.76 -18.00
CA ASN A 287 -10.27 9.54 -18.89
C ASN A 287 -8.89 8.92 -19.21
N VAL A 288 -8.46 7.88 -18.50
CA VAL A 288 -7.17 7.21 -18.75
C VAL A 288 -7.40 5.70 -18.77
N PHE A 289 -7.21 5.07 -19.93
CA PHE A 289 -7.55 3.66 -20.15
C PHE A 289 -6.33 2.82 -20.48
N ILE A 290 -6.37 1.56 -20.06
CA ILE A 290 -5.39 0.55 -20.45
C ILE A 290 -5.83 -0.07 -21.77
N ASN A 291 -4.98 -0.04 -22.79
CA ASN A 291 -5.20 -0.72 -24.04
C ASN A 291 -4.76 -2.18 -23.92
N HIS A 292 -5.70 -3.08 -23.65
CA HIS A 292 -5.40 -4.50 -23.40
C HIS A 292 -4.78 -5.23 -24.61
N ASP A 293 -5.16 -4.87 -25.84
CA ASP A 293 -4.56 -5.44 -27.05
C ASP A 293 -3.09 -5.04 -27.16
N GLN A 294 -2.78 -3.78 -26.88
CA GLN A 294 -1.41 -3.27 -26.88
C GLN A 294 -0.56 -3.88 -25.76
N VAL A 295 -1.16 -4.12 -24.58
CA VAL A 295 -0.52 -4.87 -23.49
C VAL A 295 -0.17 -6.30 -23.93
N GLN A 296 -1.09 -7.00 -24.60
CA GLN A 296 -0.83 -8.35 -25.12
C GLN A 296 0.28 -8.37 -26.19
N GLN A 297 0.26 -7.42 -27.13
CA GLN A 297 1.30 -7.30 -28.16
C GLN A 297 2.67 -7.02 -27.54
N THR A 298 2.71 -6.15 -26.52
CA THR A 298 3.94 -5.85 -25.78
C THR A 298 4.45 -7.05 -25.00
N ALA A 299 3.55 -7.82 -24.36
CA ALA A 299 3.91 -9.06 -23.68
C ALA A 299 4.49 -10.09 -24.66
N LYS A 300 3.91 -10.22 -25.86
CA LYS A 300 4.41 -11.09 -26.92
C LYS A 300 5.81 -10.67 -27.37
N LEU A 301 6.07 -9.37 -27.52
CA LEU A 301 7.41 -8.87 -27.82
C LEU A 301 8.41 -9.26 -26.71
N ILE A 302 8.07 -9.00 -25.44
CA ILE A 302 8.93 -9.31 -24.29
C ILE A 302 9.23 -10.81 -24.19
N SER A 303 8.26 -11.67 -24.52
CA SER A 303 8.45 -13.13 -24.52
C SER A 303 9.58 -13.60 -25.44
N GLY A 304 9.86 -12.84 -26.51
CA GLY A 304 10.87 -13.16 -27.53
C GLY A 304 12.31 -12.76 -27.18
N PHE A 305 12.56 -12.07 -26.05
CA PHE A 305 13.93 -11.77 -25.62
C PHE A 305 14.68 -13.04 -25.17
N GLY A 306 16.02 -13.02 -25.21
CA GLY A 306 16.87 -14.16 -24.83
C GLY A 306 16.73 -14.59 -23.36
N SER A 307 17.57 -15.53 -22.90
CA SER A 307 17.60 -15.92 -21.47
C SER A 307 17.83 -14.71 -20.58
N ASP A 308 17.17 -14.67 -19.43
CA ASP A 308 17.19 -13.54 -18.49
C ASP A 308 18.62 -13.26 -17.97
N SER A 309 19.37 -12.38 -18.64
CA SER A 309 20.60 -11.81 -18.09
C SER A 309 20.24 -10.49 -17.40
N HIS A 310 19.93 -10.56 -16.11
CA HIS A 310 19.56 -9.37 -15.36
C HIS A 310 20.76 -8.46 -15.11
N TYR A 311 20.54 -7.14 -15.13
CA TYR A 311 21.54 -6.18 -14.65
C TYR A 311 21.96 -6.52 -13.22
N ASN A 312 23.25 -6.85 -13.04
CA ASN A 312 23.80 -7.34 -11.77
C ASN A 312 24.21 -6.22 -10.80
N PHE A 313 23.98 -4.95 -11.18
CA PHE A 313 24.36 -3.78 -10.39
C PHE A 313 25.85 -3.75 -10.02
N ILE A 314 26.71 -4.18 -10.94
CA ILE A 314 28.17 -4.03 -10.88
C ILE A 314 28.62 -3.08 -11.99
N ASP A 315 28.99 -1.86 -11.62
CA ASP A 315 29.58 -0.87 -12.53
C ASP A 315 30.48 0.12 -11.76
N ASN A 316 31.17 1.00 -12.49
CA ASN A 316 32.14 1.95 -11.93
C ASN A 316 31.51 3.06 -11.06
N THR A 317 30.20 3.29 -11.18
CA THR A 317 29.39 4.20 -10.35
C THR A 317 28.82 3.54 -9.10
N LEU A 318 28.94 2.21 -8.95
CA LEU A 318 28.38 1.43 -7.84
C LEU A 318 29.46 0.86 -6.89
N PRO A 319 29.08 0.35 -5.69
CA PRO A 319 30.01 -0.30 -4.78
C PRO A 319 30.71 -1.50 -5.41
N LEU A 320 32.00 -1.65 -5.12
CA LEU A 320 32.78 -2.83 -5.49
C LEU A 320 32.19 -4.09 -4.87
N LEU A 321 32.50 -5.24 -5.47
CA LEU A 321 32.06 -6.55 -4.98
C LEU A 321 32.53 -6.74 -3.52
N ASN A 322 31.61 -7.18 -2.66
CA ASN A 322 31.85 -7.46 -1.23
C ASN A 322 32.21 -6.23 -0.37
N HIS A 323 31.94 -5.00 -0.83
CA HIS A 323 32.15 -3.82 0.01
C HIS A 323 31.27 -3.92 1.28
N PRO A 324 31.81 -3.68 2.50
CA PRO A 324 31.10 -3.95 3.77
C PRO A 324 29.84 -3.11 3.99
N LEU A 325 29.75 -1.95 3.33
CA LEU A 325 28.59 -1.05 3.36
C LEU A 325 27.64 -1.20 2.15
N THR A 326 27.76 -2.25 1.35
CA THR A 326 26.94 -2.38 0.13
C THR A 326 25.44 -2.35 0.44
N VAL A 327 25.01 -2.99 1.53
CA VAL A 327 23.60 -3.02 1.93
C VAL A 327 23.13 -1.63 2.39
N GLU A 328 23.87 -0.99 3.29
CA GLU A 328 23.58 0.37 3.77
C GLU A 328 23.57 1.39 2.62
N TYR A 329 24.51 1.27 1.69
CA TYR A 329 24.58 2.07 0.47
C TYR A 329 23.31 1.96 -0.35
N PHE A 330 22.83 0.75 -0.65
CA PHE A 330 21.63 0.61 -1.48
C PHE A 330 20.37 1.06 -0.75
N PHE A 331 20.27 0.85 0.56
CA PHE A 331 19.17 1.42 1.33
C PHE A 331 19.14 2.95 1.25
N VAL A 332 20.29 3.62 1.31
CA VAL A 332 20.35 5.09 1.24
C VAL A 332 20.28 5.64 -0.19
N THR A 333 20.80 4.93 -1.19
CA THR A 333 20.83 5.45 -2.57
C THR A 333 19.57 5.14 -3.36
N ILE A 334 18.90 4.01 -3.09
CA ILE A 334 17.65 3.67 -3.77
C ILE A 334 16.50 4.57 -3.33
N LEU A 335 16.46 4.98 -2.06
CA LEU A 335 15.45 5.94 -1.60
C LEU A 335 15.56 7.30 -2.31
N GLN A 336 16.74 7.61 -2.86
CA GLN A 336 17.04 8.85 -3.57
C GLN A 336 16.81 8.77 -5.09
N GLN A 337 16.28 7.67 -5.60
CA GLN A 337 16.06 7.47 -7.04
C GLN A 337 14.81 8.21 -7.53
N PHE A 338 14.87 9.54 -7.56
CA PHE A 338 13.79 10.40 -8.01
C PHE A 338 14.24 11.74 -8.59
N SER A 339 13.36 12.42 -9.34
CA SER A 339 13.49 13.86 -9.65
C SER A 339 14.73 14.36 -10.42
N PHE A 340 15.38 13.54 -11.25
CA PHE A 340 16.60 13.91 -12.01
C PHE A 340 16.41 14.87 -13.21
N TRP A 341 15.61 15.92 -13.06
CA TRP A 341 15.31 16.88 -14.11
C TRP A 341 15.01 18.28 -13.53
N SER A 342 15.22 19.32 -14.33
CA SER A 342 14.91 20.71 -14.00
C SER A 342 13.64 21.18 -14.71
N SER A 343 12.94 22.14 -14.11
CA SER A 343 11.84 22.87 -14.76
C SER A 343 12.28 24.28 -15.16
N ARG A 344 11.59 24.85 -16.15
CA ARG A 344 11.69 26.26 -16.53
C ARG A 344 10.29 26.81 -16.76
N GLY A 345 9.84 27.69 -15.88
CA GLY A 345 8.41 28.03 -15.79
C GLY A 345 7.60 26.79 -15.40
N GLU A 346 6.42 26.64 -15.98
CA GLU A 346 5.51 25.51 -15.71
C GLU A 346 5.76 24.30 -16.64
N ARG A 347 7.01 24.09 -17.07
CA ARG A 347 7.37 23.04 -18.03
C ARG A 347 8.64 22.30 -17.65
N TYR A 348 8.73 21.06 -18.12
CA TYR A 348 9.97 20.30 -18.13
C TYR A 348 11.04 21.03 -18.95
N HIS A 349 12.27 21.07 -18.45
CA HIS A 349 13.38 21.73 -19.13
C HIS A 349 14.47 20.75 -19.55
N LEU A 350 15.34 20.32 -18.62
CA LEU A 350 16.49 19.48 -18.93
C LEU A 350 16.65 18.33 -17.92
N PRO A 351 17.04 17.13 -18.37
CA PRO A 351 17.50 16.08 -17.46
C PRO A 351 18.84 16.46 -16.84
N LEU A 352 19.13 15.92 -15.65
CA LEU A 352 20.45 16.03 -15.04
C LEU A 352 21.48 15.26 -15.89
N ILE A 353 22.43 16.00 -16.47
CA ILE A 353 23.62 15.47 -17.14
C ILE A 353 24.79 16.37 -16.76
N SER A 354 25.76 15.84 -16.01
CA SER A 354 26.95 16.60 -15.60
C SER A 354 28.16 15.68 -15.38
N ASN A 355 29.33 16.26 -15.19
CA ASN A 355 30.58 15.56 -14.91
C ASN A 355 30.75 15.37 -13.40
N ILE A 356 31.00 14.13 -12.98
CA ILE A 356 31.37 13.78 -11.61
C ILE A 356 32.30 12.57 -11.60
N GLY A 357 33.39 12.66 -10.83
CA GLY A 357 34.40 11.61 -10.78
C GLY A 357 35.06 11.38 -12.15
N GLY A 358 35.23 12.44 -12.94
CA GLY A 358 35.82 12.39 -14.28
C GLY A 358 34.94 11.78 -15.36
N ASN A 359 33.65 11.52 -15.07
CA ASN A 359 32.72 10.88 -16.00
C ASN A 359 31.48 11.76 -16.23
N ARG A 360 31.03 11.86 -17.48
CA ARG A 360 29.77 12.52 -17.83
C ARG A 360 28.59 11.58 -17.62
N LEU A 361 27.84 11.78 -16.54
CA LEU A 361 26.78 10.86 -16.08
C LEU A 361 25.39 11.52 -16.12
N LYS A 362 24.34 10.69 -16.25
CA LYS A 362 22.94 11.13 -16.38
C LYS A 362 22.05 10.58 -15.26
N GLY A 363 21.37 11.48 -14.55
CA GLY A 363 20.36 11.18 -13.52
C GLY A 363 20.85 10.18 -12.48
N ALA A 364 20.17 9.04 -12.35
CA ALA A 364 20.51 7.95 -11.41
C ALA A 364 22.01 7.60 -11.34
N PHE A 365 22.71 7.55 -12.48
CA PHE A 365 24.14 7.22 -12.50
C PHE A 365 25.02 8.33 -11.91
N TYR A 366 24.62 9.60 -12.08
CA TYR A 366 25.29 10.73 -11.41
C TYR A 366 25.14 10.59 -9.90
N LEU A 367 23.92 10.28 -9.43
CA LEU A 367 23.64 10.06 -8.02
C LEU A 367 24.45 8.89 -7.45
N PHE A 368 24.50 7.75 -8.14
CA PHE A 368 25.29 6.61 -7.68
C PHE A 368 26.76 6.95 -7.53
N MET A 369 27.35 7.66 -8.50
CA MET A 369 28.74 8.12 -8.41
C MET A 369 28.96 9.08 -7.23
N ALA A 370 28.06 10.05 -7.02
CA ALA A 370 28.13 10.99 -5.90
C ALA A 370 28.20 10.27 -4.55
N TYR A 371 27.29 9.33 -4.31
CA TYR A 371 27.31 8.53 -3.08
C TYR A 371 28.50 7.57 -3.04
N LYS A 372 28.91 6.99 -4.16
CA LYS A 372 30.06 6.06 -4.20
C LYS A 372 31.35 6.74 -3.72
N GLN A 373 31.55 8.02 -4.04
CA GLN A 373 32.70 8.79 -3.57
C GLN A 373 32.74 8.95 -2.04
N LYS A 374 31.59 8.86 -1.35
CA LYS A 374 31.51 8.90 0.11
C LYS A 374 31.79 7.56 0.79
N LEU A 375 31.67 6.42 0.10
CA LEU A 375 31.80 5.08 0.71
C LEU A 375 33.08 4.88 1.52
N ASP A 376 34.22 5.30 0.96
CA ASP A 376 35.54 5.12 1.57
C ASP A 376 35.99 6.36 2.38
N VAL A 377 35.34 7.50 2.19
CA VAL A 377 35.74 8.81 2.76
C VAL A 377 34.95 9.16 4.01
N GLU A 378 33.64 8.90 4.00
CA GLU A 378 32.69 9.19 5.09
C GLU A 378 31.73 7.99 5.26
N PRO A 379 32.21 6.81 5.73
CA PRO A 379 31.39 5.60 5.86
C PRO A 379 30.13 5.79 6.71
N GLU A 380 30.19 6.68 7.70
CA GLU A 380 29.09 7.08 8.56
C GLU A 380 27.96 7.77 7.80
N PHE A 381 28.21 8.30 6.59
CA PHE A 381 27.18 8.93 5.74
C PHE A 381 25.99 8.00 5.50
N PHE A 382 26.20 6.69 5.52
CA PHE A 382 25.16 5.69 5.25
C PHE A 382 24.41 5.21 6.52
N LEU A 383 24.77 5.71 7.69
CA LEU A 383 24.14 5.36 8.97
C LEU A 383 22.90 6.22 9.24
N ALA A 384 21.94 5.67 10.00
CA ALA A 384 20.67 6.32 10.28
C ALA A 384 20.83 7.66 11.02
N GLU A 385 21.76 7.73 11.98
CA GLU A 385 22.11 8.93 12.76
C GLU A 385 22.61 10.06 11.86
N ARG A 386 23.48 9.71 10.91
CA ARG A 386 24.01 10.69 9.96
C ARG A 386 22.94 11.13 8.97
N GLN A 387 22.16 10.21 8.42
CA GLN A 387 21.03 10.52 7.54
C GLN A 387 20.00 11.45 8.21
N ALA A 388 19.69 11.22 9.49
CA ALA A 388 18.76 12.05 10.28
C ALA A 388 19.28 13.49 10.52
N SER A 389 20.61 13.66 10.55
CA SER A 389 21.27 14.92 10.90
C SER A 389 21.82 15.69 9.70
N LEU A 390 21.64 15.19 8.47
CA LEU A 390 22.08 15.87 7.26
C LEU A 390 21.55 17.31 7.19
N SER A 391 22.37 18.20 6.65
CA SER A 391 22.03 19.57 6.33
C SER A 391 21.85 19.77 4.82
N LEU A 392 21.29 20.91 4.42
CA LEU A 392 21.23 21.27 3.00
C LEU A 392 22.63 21.42 2.40
N ASP A 393 23.60 21.89 3.19
CA ASP A 393 24.97 22.05 2.76
C ASP A 393 25.66 20.70 2.56
N ASP A 394 25.42 19.71 3.44
CA ASP A 394 25.89 18.34 3.24
C ASP A 394 25.38 17.76 1.91
N MET A 395 24.09 17.97 1.62
CA MET A 395 23.47 17.48 0.38
C MET A 395 23.99 18.22 -0.84
N ARG A 396 24.23 19.54 -0.73
CA ARG A 396 24.82 20.32 -1.82
C ARG A 396 26.23 19.82 -2.11
N GLU A 397 27.06 19.67 -1.08
CA GLU A 397 28.44 19.18 -1.20
C GLU A 397 28.50 17.80 -1.84
N LEU A 398 27.61 16.88 -1.43
CA LEU A 398 27.50 15.54 -2.00
C LEU A 398 27.31 15.56 -3.53
N PHE A 399 26.54 16.52 -4.04
CA PHE A 399 26.14 16.54 -5.45
C PHE A 399 26.86 17.55 -6.34
N LEU A 400 27.87 18.26 -5.82
CA LEU A 400 28.67 19.17 -6.63
C LEU A 400 29.30 18.42 -7.82
N SER A 401 29.26 19.06 -8.99
CA SER A 401 29.98 18.56 -10.15
C SER A 401 31.50 18.62 -9.94
N ASP A 402 32.26 18.02 -10.86
CA ASP A 402 33.72 18.16 -10.88
C ASP A 402 34.16 19.64 -10.98
N GLU A 403 33.31 20.50 -11.56
CA GLU A 403 33.50 21.95 -11.70
C GLU A 403 32.92 22.76 -10.52
N LYS A 404 32.45 22.09 -9.47
CA LYS A 404 31.85 22.70 -8.27
C LYS A 404 30.54 23.47 -8.55
N GLU A 405 29.77 23.01 -9.52
CA GLU A 405 28.44 23.52 -9.81
C GLU A 405 27.36 22.76 -9.01
N ASP A 406 26.33 23.47 -8.56
CA ASP A 406 25.12 22.88 -7.97
C ASP A 406 24.19 22.42 -9.09
N VAL A 407 24.17 21.10 -9.33
CA VAL A 407 23.48 20.50 -10.47
C VAL A 407 22.29 19.63 -10.11
N MET A 408 22.17 19.19 -8.84
CA MET A 408 21.12 18.26 -8.45
C MET A 408 19.77 18.97 -8.28
N PRO A 409 18.74 18.62 -9.08
CA PRO A 409 17.42 19.21 -8.90
C PRO A 409 16.76 18.74 -7.60
N ALA A 410 15.86 19.57 -7.05
CA ALA A 410 15.03 19.22 -5.89
C ALA A 410 15.84 18.76 -4.66
N LEU A 411 16.94 19.47 -4.37
CA LEU A 411 17.88 19.14 -3.30
C LEU A 411 17.19 19.03 -1.92
N GLU A 412 16.21 19.88 -1.66
CA GLU A 412 15.41 19.87 -0.43
C GLU A 412 14.60 18.57 -0.29
N LEU A 413 14.04 18.03 -1.39
CA LEU A 413 13.33 16.75 -1.34
C LEU A 413 14.28 15.59 -1.05
N HIS A 414 15.51 15.62 -1.60
CA HIS A 414 16.54 14.65 -1.29
C HIS A 414 16.94 14.69 0.20
N LEU A 415 17.09 15.90 0.77
CA LEU A 415 17.36 16.11 2.19
C LEU A 415 16.21 15.57 3.05
N ASP A 416 14.97 15.92 2.71
CA ASP A 416 13.78 15.49 3.46
C ASP A 416 13.62 13.96 3.43
N ALA A 417 13.93 13.32 2.30
CA ALA A 417 13.92 11.85 2.19
C ALA A 417 14.98 11.21 3.09
N ALA A 418 16.20 11.74 3.10
CA ALA A 418 17.28 11.25 3.96
C ALA A 418 16.94 11.40 5.45
N LYS A 419 16.41 12.56 5.86
CA LYS A 419 16.02 12.81 7.25
C LYS A 419 14.90 11.91 7.72
N ARG A 420 13.87 11.72 6.90
CA ARG A 420 12.77 10.79 7.20
C ARG A 420 13.26 9.37 7.36
N TYR A 421 14.13 8.91 6.46
CA TYR A 421 14.77 7.59 6.55
C TYR A 421 15.54 7.45 7.87
N GLY A 422 16.47 8.36 8.17
CA GLY A 422 17.25 8.31 9.39
C GLY A 422 16.38 8.32 10.66
N LYS A 423 15.44 9.26 10.75
CA LYS A 423 14.52 9.40 11.90
C LYS A 423 13.71 8.11 12.13
N THR A 424 13.08 7.58 11.09
CA THR A 424 12.22 6.38 11.23
C THR A 424 13.03 5.12 11.54
N MET A 425 14.22 4.95 10.96
CA MET A 425 15.11 3.83 11.29
C MET A 425 15.53 3.86 12.76
N LEU A 426 15.82 5.05 13.31
CA LEU A 426 16.13 5.23 14.73
C LEU A 426 14.94 4.95 15.64
N GLU A 427 13.76 5.47 15.30
CA GLU A 427 12.52 5.24 16.08
C GLU A 427 12.13 3.76 16.13
N LEU A 428 12.36 3.03 15.03
CA LEU A 428 12.09 1.59 14.94
C LEU A 428 13.20 0.73 15.55
N GLY A 429 14.38 1.31 15.83
CA GLY A 429 15.58 0.56 16.22
C GLY A 429 16.03 -0.41 15.14
N TRP A 430 15.81 -0.09 13.86
CA TRP A 430 16.12 -0.95 12.72
C TRP A 430 17.42 -0.54 12.04
N THR A 431 18.07 -1.54 11.45
CA THR A 431 19.19 -1.36 10.52
C THR A 431 18.84 -2.07 9.21
N PRO A 432 19.47 -1.70 8.08
CA PRO A 432 19.30 -2.43 6.83
C PRO A 432 19.51 -3.95 7.00
N LYS A 433 20.54 -4.35 7.75
CA LYS A 433 20.84 -5.75 8.06
C LYS A 433 19.76 -6.44 8.90
N SER A 434 19.21 -5.77 9.91
CA SER A 434 18.15 -6.37 10.75
C SER A 434 16.84 -6.53 9.98
N ILE A 435 16.52 -5.61 9.06
CA ILE A 435 15.38 -5.71 8.15
C ILE A 435 15.54 -6.94 7.26
N LEU A 436 16.66 -7.05 6.54
CA LEU A 436 16.91 -8.21 5.66
C LEU A 436 16.92 -9.53 6.44
N THR A 437 17.54 -9.57 7.62
CA THR A 437 17.56 -10.77 8.47
C THR A 437 16.16 -11.21 8.89
N SER A 438 15.29 -10.25 9.21
CA SER A 438 13.91 -10.52 9.62
C SER A 438 13.08 -11.00 8.44
N ALA A 439 13.20 -10.33 7.29
CA ALA A 439 12.54 -10.71 6.05
C ALA A 439 12.95 -12.11 5.58
N SER A 440 14.25 -12.43 5.53
CA SER A 440 14.74 -13.73 5.06
C SER A 440 14.32 -14.91 5.94
N LYS A 441 13.93 -14.69 7.20
CA LYS A 441 13.40 -15.73 8.09
C LYS A 441 11.90 -15.99 7.92
N SER A 442 11.21 -15.13 7.17
CA SER A 442 9.78 -15.24 6.88
C SER A 442 9.50 -16.38 5.88
N SER A 443 8.26 -16.88 5.88
CA SER A 443 7.77 -17.76 4.82
C SER A 443 7.56 -17.03 3.48
N SER A 444 7.55 -15.70 3.49
CA SER A 444 7.39 -14.82 2.32
C SER A 444 8.38 -13.66 2.42
N PRO A 445 9.67 -13.89 2.13
CA PRO A 445 10.71 -12.88 2.32
C PRO A 445 10.44 -11.55 1.64
N LEU A 446 10.09 -11.54 0.35
CA LEU A 446 9.88 -10.29 -0.40
C LEU A 446 8.70 -9.51 0.17
N ALA A 447 7.55 -10.17 0.41
CA ALA A 447 6.38 -9.52 1.00
C ALA A 447 6.71 -8.93 2.39
N THR A 448 7.49 -9.65 3.20
CA THR A 448 7.93 -9.15 4.51
C THR A 448 8.87 -7.96 4.37
N LEU A 449 9.84 -7.99 3.45
CA LEU A 449 10.72 -6.85 3.18
C LEU A 449 9.92 -5.60 2.79
N LEU A 450 8.99 -5.74 1.84
CA LEU A 450 8.16 -4.64 1.39
C LEU A 450 7.27 -4.09 2.52
N SER A 451 6.65 -4.97 3.31
CA SER A 451 5.84 -4.55 4.47
C SER A 451 6.66 -3.84 5.55
N MET A 452 7.92 -4.23 5.77
CA MET A 452 8.80 -3.50 6.69
C MET A 452 9.14 -2.12 6.14
N LEU A 453 9.42 -2.01 4.84
CA LEU A 453 9.74 -0.74 4.19
C LEU A 453 8.56 0.25 4.17
N ASP A 454 7.31 -0.23 4.28
CA ASP A 454 6.13 0.62 4.47
C ASP A 454 6.11 1.37 5.82
N HIS A 455 7.03 1.08 6.73
CA HIS A 455 7.23 1.83 7.97
C HIS A 455 8.42 2.80 7.90
N VAL A 456 9.28 2.67 6.88
CA VAL A 456 10.52 3.43 6.75
C VAL A 456 10.31 4.66 5.88
N GLY A 457 10.63 5.83 6.43
CA GLY A 457 10.56 7.10 5.73
C GLY A 457 11.44 7.12 4.48
N GLY A 458 10.93 7.69 3.40
CA GLY A 458 11.55 7.65 2.08
C GLY A 458 11.16 6.40 1.27
N TYR A 459 10.63 5.34 1.88
CA TYR A 459 10.09 4.16 1.18
C TYR A 459 8.56 4.07 1.31
N ARG A 460 8.03 4.34 2.50
CA ARG A 460 6.61 4.20 2.86
C ARG A 460 5.65 5.10 2.11
N GLU A 461 6.15 6.17 1.50
CA GLU A 461 5.27 7.20 0.96
C GLU A 461 4.70 6.86 -0.41
N ASP A 462 5.29 5.92 -1.13
CA ASP A 462 4.83 5.54 -2.47
C ASP A 462 3.94 4.28 -2.41
N PRO A 463 2.60 4.39 -2.61
CA PRO A 463 1.71 3.24 -2.58
C PRO A 463 2.03 2.15 -3.62
N LEU A 464 2.76 2.52 -4.67
CA LEU A 464 3.17 1.61 -5.74
C LEU A 464 4.52 0.94 -5.46
N ARG A 465 5.19 1.33 -4.36
CA ARG A 465 6.43 0.74 -3.85
C ARG A 465 7.55 0.69 -4.89
N LYS A 466 7.67 1.70 -5.76
CA LYS A 466 8.70 1.74 -6.82
C LYS A 466 10.10 1.55 -6.23
N LYS A 467 10.44 2.33 -5.20
CA LYS A 467 11.77 2.30 -4.58
C LYS A 467 12.01 1.06 -3.75
N SER A 468 11.00 0.56 -3.03
CA SER A 468 11.10 -0.69 -2.27
C SER A 468 11.30 -1.91 -3.17
N ALA A 469 10.58 -1.96 -4.30
CA ALA A 469 10.75 -3.02 -5.30
C ALA A 469 12.11 -2.94 -6.02
N LEU A 470 12.56 -1.72 -6.37
CA LEU A 470 13.90 -1.52 -6.92
C LEU A 470 14.99 -1.97 -5.93
N LEU A 471 14.87 -1.64 -4.65
CA LEU A 471 15.81 -2.08 -3.61
C LEU A 471 15.87 -3.60 -3.53
N ALA A 472 14.70 -4.25 -3.46
CA ALA A 472 14.61 -5.71 -3.40
C ALA A 472 15.25 -6.36 -4.65
N MET A 473 14.99 -5.81 -5.83
CA MET A 473 15.59 -6.26 -7.09
C MET A 473 17.10 -6.12 -7.11
N VAL A 474 17.63 -4.97 -6.67
CA VAL A 474 19.08 -4.73 -6.59
C VAL A 474 19.76 -5.75 -5.68
N LEU A 475 19.25 -5.92 -4.45
CA LEU A 475 19.82 -6.83 -3.47
C LEU A 475 19.75 -8.30 -3.91
N ASN A 476 18.74 -8.65 -4.71
CA ASN A 476 18.60 -9.99 -5.30
C ASN A 476 19.47 -10.22 -6.53
N ASN A 477 19.67 -9.21 -7.37
CA ASN A 477 20.43 -9.35 -8.62
C ASN A 477 21.94 -9.21 -8.43
N ARG A 478 22.39 -8.63 -7.31
CA ARG A 478 23.81 -8.56 -7.00
C ARG A 478 24.44 -9.96 -6.88
N PRO A 479 25.69 -10.14 -7.36
CA PRO A 479 26.37 -11.44 -7.28
C PRO A 479 26.54 -11.96 -5.85
N GLU A 480 26.64 -11.07 -4.86
CA GLU A 480 26.72 -11.43 -3.44
C GLU A 480 25.42 -12.04 -2.88
N LYS A 481 24.28 -11.88 -3.58
CA LYS A 481 22.96 -12.39 -3.18
C LYS A 481 22.58 -11.98 -1.75
N TYR A 482 22.58 -10.67 -1.49
CA TYR A 482 22.21 -10.12 -0.17
C TYR A 482 20.76 -10.43 0.23
N PHE A 483 19.89 -10.71 -0.72
CA PHE A 483 18.50 -11.04 -0.47
C PHE A 483 17.93 -12.00 -1.51
N GLU A 484 17.11 -12.96 -1.09
CA GLU A 484 16.45 -13.92 -1.97
C GLU A 484 14.93 -13.87 -1.77
N PHE A 485 14.20 -13.93 -2.88
CA PHE A 485 12.75 -13.99 -2.86
C PHE A 485 12.28 -15.43 -2.61
N GLY A 486 11.12 -15.60 -2.00
CA GLY A 486 10.46 -16.89 -1.94
C GLY A 486 10.03 -17.39 -3.34
N ASN A 487 9.96 -18.70 -3.51
CA ASN A 487 9.67 -19.37 -4.80
C ASN A 487 8.40 -18.91 -5.53
N MET A 488 7.45 -18.34 -4.80
CA MET A 488 6.14 -17.92 -5.31
C MET A 488 5.95 -16.40 -5.29
N GLU A 489 6.99 -15.64 -4.92
CA GLU A 489 6.91 -14.20 -4.81
C GLU A 489 7.35 -13.52 -6.11
N SER A 490 6.73 -12.38 -6.40
CA SER A 490 7.04 -11.54 -7.55
C SER A 490 7.16 -10.09 -7.14
N LEU A 491 8.10 -9.37 -7.73
CA LEU A 491 8.21 -7.93 -7.56
C LEU A 491 6.95 -7.24 -8.10
N PRO A 492 6.44 -6.21 -7.40
CA PRO A 492 5.46 -5.33 -8.00
C PRO A 492 6.14 -4.47 -9.10
N PRO A 493 5.36 -3.88 -10.02
CA PRO A 493 5.87 -2.96 -11.04
C PRO A 493 6.73 -1.82 -10.47
N ILE A 494 7.91 -1.60 -11.05
CA ILE A 494 8.77 -0.45 -10.76
C ILE A 494 8.38 0.67 -11.73
N VAL A 495 7.42 1.51 -11.34
CA VAL A 495 6.88 2.56 -12.22
C VAL A 495 7.57 3.90 -11.96
N ASP A 496 8.59 4.19 -12.78
CA ASP A 496 9.23 5.50 -12.88
C ASP A 496 8.70 6.35 -14.06
N TYR A 497 9.18 7.59 -14.19
CA TYR A 497 8.74 8.45 -15.30
C TYR A 497 9.19 7.97 -16.69
N HIS A 498 10.24 7.14 -16.80
CA HIS A 498 10.64 6.53 -18.07
C HIS A 498 9.69 5.41 -18.49
N CYS A 499 9.25 4.60 -17.52
CA CYS A 499 8.22 3.58 -17.67
C CYS A 499 6.90 4.23 -18.09
N MET A 500 6.46 5.30 -17.43
CA MET A 500 5.27 6.04 -17.82
C MET A 500 5.33 6.60 -19.24
N ARG A 501 6.43 7.30 -19.60
CA ARG A 501 6.62 7.82 -20.96
C ARG A 501 6.55 6.69 -22.00
N SER A 502 7.20 5.57 -21.74
CA SER A 502 7.22 4.44 -22.67
C SER A 502 5.85 3.83 -22.87
N ASN A 503 5.10 3.62 -21.79
CA ASN A 503 3.76 3.06 -21.87
C ASN A 503 2.80 3.98 -22.64
N LEU A 504 2.88 5.30 -22.45
CA LEU A 504 2.13 6.28 -23.23
C LEU A 504 2.50 6.25 -24.72
N ARG A 505 3.81 6.31 -25.03
CA ARG A 505 4.31 6.36 -26.42
C ARG A 505 4.06 5.08 -27.21
N MET A 506 4.19 3.93 -26.54
CA MET A 506 3.91 2.62 -27.12
C MET A 506 2.41 2.34 -27.25
N GLY A 507 1.54 3.13 -26.62
CA GLY A 507 0.09 3.00 -26.72
C GLY A 507 -0.53 2.02 -25.72
N LEU A 508 0.19 1.60 -24.66
CA LEU A 508 -0.38 0.76 -23.61
C LEU A 508 -1.45 1.51 -22.81
N LEU A 509 -1.39 2.85 -22.83
CA LEU A 509 -2.38 3.73 -22.26
C LEU A 509 -2.95 4.69 -23.30
N ASP A 510 -4.25 4.94 -23.18
CA ASP A 510 -4.99 5.95 -23.93
C ASP A 510 -5.47 7.05 -22.97
N VAL A 511 -5.07 8.30 -23.23
CA VAL A 511 -5.52 9.49 -22.50
C VAL A 511 -6.59 10.19 -23.31
N LYS A 512 -7.86 10.11 -22.86
CA LYS A 512 -9.02 10.74 -23.52
C LYS A 512 -9.27 12.17 -23.05
N ASP A 513 -8.84 12.51 -21.84
CA ASP A 513 -8.90 13.91 -21.37
C ASP A 513 -7.96 14.77 -22.24
N GLU A 514 -8.57 15.61 -23.07
CA GLU A 514 -7.87 16.47 -24.02
C GLU A 514 -6.97 17.50 -23.32
N GLN A 515 -7.37 17.99 -22.14
CA GLN A 515 -6.57 18.97 -21.39
C GLN A 515 -5.32 18.29 -20.82
N LEU A 516 -5.50 17.13 -20.19
CA LEU A 516 -4.39 16.33 -19.69
C LEU A 516 -3.46 15.92 -20.84
N ARG A 517 -4.01 15.42 -21.94
CA ARG A 517 -3.23 15.05 -23.13
C ARG A 517 -2.39 16.22 -23.64
N LYS A 518 -2.97 17.42 -23.76
CA LYS A 518 -2.27 18.62 -24.20
C LYS A 518 -1.13 19.02 -23.26
N LYS A 519 -1.33 18.89 -21.94
CA LYS A 519 -0.24 19.10 -20.96
C LYS A 519 0.92 18.12 -21.19
N LEU A 520 0.63 16.84 -21.43
CA LEU A 520 1.66 15.83 -21.73
C LEU A 520 2.42 16.16 -23.02
N GLU A 521 1.73 16.56 -24.09
CA GLU A 521 2.34 16.95 -25.37
C GLU A 521 3.23 18.20 -25.21
N ASN A 522 2.79 19.18 -24.42
CA ASN A 522 3.51 20.42 -24.17
C ASN A 522 4.56 20.32 -23.05
N ARG A 523 4.66 19.16 -22.38
CA ARG A 523 5.53 18.92 -21.22
C ARG A 523 5.27 19.90 -20.07
N GLU A 524 4.00 20.23 -19.86
CA GLU A 524 3.53 21.13 -18.82
C GLU A 524 3.37 20.38 -17.49
N LEU A 525 3.46 21.14 -16.39
CA LEU A 525 3.18 20.62 -15.06
C LEU A 525 1.76 20.05 -15.00
N VAL A 526 1.64 18.88 -14.36
CA VAL A 526 0.35 18.26 -14.06
C VAL A 526 0.07 18.31 -12.55
N THR A 527 -1.19 18.20 -12.18
CA THR A 527 -1.62 18.03 -10.80
C THR A 527 -1.30 16.62 -10.29
N GLU A 528 -1.27 16.45 -8.97
CA GLU A 528 -1.08 15.14 -8.33
C GLU A 528 -2.13 14.11 -8.79
N ASN A 529 -3.40 14.50 -8.90
CA ASN A 529 -4.46 13.61 -9.36
C ASN A 529 -4.30 13.20 -10.84
N GLU A 530 -3.92 14.15 -11.71
CA GLU A 530 -3.62 13.86 -13.13
C GLU A 530 -2.44 12.88 -13.27
N GLU A 531 -1.39 13.06 -12.46
CA GLU A 531 -0.26 12.16 -12.40
C GLU A 531 -0.67 10.76 -11.92
N TRP A 532 -1.42 10.69 -10.82
CA TRP A 532 -1.85 9.44 -10.20
C TRP A 532 -2.66 8.57 -11.16
N LYS A 533 -3.59 9.17 -11.92
CA LYS A 533 -4.39 8.47 -12.93
C LYS A 533 -3.51 7.77 -13.97
N ILE A 534 -2.47 8.44 -14.45
CA ILE A 534 -1.53 7.89 -15.44
C ILE A 534 -0.66 6.83 -14.79
N ARG A 535 -0.03 7.15 -13.65
CA ARG A 535 0.92 6.26 -12.99
C ARG A 535 0.26 4.96 -12.51
N PHE A 536 -0.94 5.04 -11.94
CA PHE A 536 -1.69 3.87 -11.50
C PHE A 536 -2.16 3.01 -12.68
N ALA A 537 -2.62 3.61 -13.78
CA ALA A 537 -2.96 2.85 -14.99
C ALA A 537 -1.73 2.17 -15.61
N VAL A 538 -0.55 2.81 -15.57
CA VAL A 538 0.72 2.18 -15.97
C VAL A 538 1.04 1.01 -15.05
N TYR A 539 0.90 1.17 -13.74
CA TYR A 539 1.09 0.08 -12.78
C TYR A 539 0.23 -1.14 -13.13
N GLN A 540 -1.08 -0.94 -13.32
CA GLN A 540 -2.01 -2.01 -13.68
C GLN A 540 -1.71 -2.65 -15.05
N ALA A 541 -1.23 -1.87 -16.02
CA ALA A 541 -0.83 -2.39 -17.32
C ALA A 541 0.44 -3.26 -17.22
N VAL A 542 1.46 -2.77 -16.50
CA VAL A 542 2.76 -3.43 -16.34
C VAL A 542 2.65 -4.66 -15.44
N GLU A 543 1.79 -4.64 -14.42
CA GLU A 543 1.53 -5.79 -13.52
C GLU A 543 1.07 -7.04 -14.28
N LYS A 544 0.40 -6.87 -15.43
CA LYS A 544 -0.06 -7.97 -16.27
C LYS A 544 1.03 -8.58 -17.16
N LEU A 545 2.10 -7.83 -17.44
CA LEU A 545 3.12 -8.26 -18.41
C LEU A 545 3.91 -9.51 -18.00
N PRO A 546 4.33 -9.72 -16.74
CA PRO A 546 5.02 -10.94 -16.33
C PRO A 546 4.23 -12.21 -16.66
N GLU A 547 2.94 -12.26 -16.30
CA GLU A 547 2.09 -13.42 -16.58
C GLU A 547 1.88 -13.62 -18.08
N LEU A 548 1.56 -12.55 -18.81
CA LEU A 548 1.27 -12.61 -20.25
C LEU A 548 2.51 -12.94 -21.11
N SER A 549 3.70 -12.55 -20.66
CA SER A 549 4.96 -12.79 -21.38
C SER A 549 5.70 -14.04 -20.90
N ALA A 550 5.25 -14.67 -19.81
CA ALA A 550 5.96 -15.72 -19.08
C ALA A 550 7.39 -15.31 -18.69
N ARG A 551 7.58 -14.05 -18.26
CA ARG A 551 8.85 -13.49 -17.81
C ARG A 551 8.74 -12.93 -16.39
N THR A 552 9.88 -12.71 -15.76
CA THR A 552 9.93 -12.08 -14.44
C THR A 552 9.67 -10.58 -14.54
N MET A 553 9.20 -9.96 -13.44
CA MET A 553 9.07 -8.51 -13.38
C MET A 553 10.44 -7.80 -13.55
N ALA A 554 11.55 -8.42 -13.16
CA ALA A 554 12.88 -7.86 -13.40
C ALA A 554 13.18 -7.72 -14.90
N THR A 555 12.81 -8.72 -15.72
CA THR A 555 12.94 -8.63 -17.19
C THR A 555 12.04 -7.54 -17.77
N VAL A 556 10.81 -7.41 -17.26
CA VAL A 556 9.86 -6.37 -17.69
C VAL A 556 10.37 -4.97 -17.33
N ASP A 557 10.85 -4.78 -16.10
CA ASP A 557 11.45 -3.52 -15.65
C ASP A 557 12.65 -3.15 -16.51
N GLU A 558 13.58 -4.08 -16.75
CA GLU A 558 14.77 -3.84 -17.58
C GLU A 558 14.41 -3.36 -18.99
N TYR A 559 13.38 -3.95 -19.60
CA TYR A 559 12.85 -3.53 -20.90
C TYR A 559 12.36 -2.08 -20.93
N PHE A 560 11.67 -1.64 -19.87
CA PHE A 560 11.19 -0.27 -19.74
C PHE A 560 12.27 0.69 -19.25
N PHE A 561 13.18 0.28 -18.39
CA PHE A 561 14.28 1.11 -17.91
C PHE A 561 15.21 1.50 -19.07
N PHE A 562 15.58 0.55 -19.94
CA PHE A 562 16.40 0.84 -21.11
C PHE A 562 15.67 1.58 -22.24
N SER A 563 14.36 1.82 -22.10
CA SER A 563 13.62 2.72 -23.00
C SER A 563 14.26 4.11 -23.07
N ARG A 564 14.89 4.61 -22.00
CA ARG A 564 15.54 5.92 -21.97
C ARG A 564 16.69 6.08 -22.98
N LYS A 565 17.26 4.98 -23.47
CA LYS A 565 18.30 4.98 -24.51
C LYS A 565 17.71 4.97 -25.92
N ARG A 566 16.68 4.14 -26.15
CA ARG A 566 15.99 3.98 -27.46
C ARG A 566 14.86 5.00 -27.70
N CYS A 567 14.32 5.59 -26.64
CA CYS A 567 13.23 6.56 -26.62
C CYS A 567 13.58 7.76 -25.71
N PRO A 568 14.59 8.57 -26.12
CA PRO A 568 15.05 9.69 -25.31
C PRO A 568 13.98 10.77 -25.11
N GLU A 569 14.11 11.53 -24.02
CA GLU A 569 13.22 12.63 -23.66
C GLU A 569 13.45 13.92 -24.47
N MET A 570 14.67 14.19 -24.91
CA MET A 570 15.07 15.49 -25.48
C MET A 570 15.27 15.50 -26.99
N SER A 571 15.29 14.32 -27.62
CA SER A 571 15.50 14.19 -29.06
C SER A 571 14.49 13.20 -29.64
N ASP A 572 14.31 13.25 -30.95
CA ASP A 572 13.48 12.26 -31.63
C ASP A 572 14.13 10.86 -31.52
N PRO A 573 13.32 9.82 -31.23
CA PRO A 573 13.80 8.45 -31.26
C PRO A 573 13.99 7.94 -32.69
N ASP A 574 15.07 7.19 -32.91
CA ASP A 574 15.20 6.31 -34.07
C ASP A 574 14.32 5.08 -33.89
N CYS A 575 13.06 5.19 -34.31
CA CYS A 575 12.10 4.10 -34.19
C CYS A 575 12.46 2.90 -35.08
N SER A 576 13.07 3.14 -36.25
CA SER A 576 13.39 2.06 -37.19
C SER A 576 14.38 1.04 -36.64
N SER A 577 15.26 1.47 -35.73
CA SER A 577 16.23 0.63 -35.03
C SER A 577 15.75 0.16 -33.65
N CYS A 578 14.51 0.49 -33.25
CA CYS A 578 14.00 0.22 -31.91
C CYS A 578 13.42 -1.19 -31.82
N SER A 579 13.79 -1.94 -30.78
CA SER A 579 13.22 -3.28 -30.53
C SER A 579 11.70 -3.30 -30.33
N ALA A 580 11.08 -2.16 -30.00
CA ALA A 580 9.63 -2.04 -29.85
C ALA A 580 8.89 -1.63 -31.12
N ASP A 581 9.60 -1.27 -32.19
CA ASP A 581 9.00 -0.79 -33.44
C ASP A 581 7.84 -1.66 -33.95
N PRO A 582 7.93 -3.02 -33.93
CA PRO A 582 6.86 -3.87 -34.46
C PRO A 582 5.51 -3.77 -33.74
N VAL A 583 5.50 -3.24 -32.52
CA VAL A 583 4.29 -3.13 -31.69
C VAL A 583 4.00 -1.69 -31.26
N CYS A 584 4.95 -0.78 -31.34
CA CYS A 584 4.81 0.57 -30.80
C CYS A 584 3.74 1.37 -31.56
N ALA A 585 2.93 2.16 -30.86
CA ALA A 585 1.99 3.11 -31.46
C ALA A 585 2.65 4.43 -31.94
N HIS A 586 3.97 4.58 -31.74
CA HIS A 586 4.79 5.73 -32.17
C HIS A 586 4.26 7.12 -31.78
N ARG A 587 3.60 7.25 -30.62
CA ARG A 587 3.06 8.53 -30.12
C ARG A 587 4.15 9.43 -29.54
N LYS A 588 5.15 9.80 -30.34
CA LYS A 588 6.38 10.50 -29.94
C LYS A 588 6.12 11.83 -29.23
N GLU A 589 5.00 12.46 -29.54
CA GLU A 589 4.51 13.71 -28.94
C GLU A 589 4.19 13.56 -27.45
N LEU A 590 3.72 12.39 -27.01
CA LEU A 590 3.36 12.19 -25.61
C LEU A 590 4.62 12.12 -24.73
N PHE A 591 4.61 12.89 -23.66
CA PHE A 591 5.64 12.88 -22.62
C PHE A 591 5.13 12.21 -21.35
N GLN A 592 6.03 11.93 -20.40
CA GLN A 592 5.59 11.57 -19.05
C GLN A 592 4.81 12.71 -18.39
N PRO A 593 3.99 12.42 -17.36
CA PRO A 593 3.55 13.44 -16.42
C PRO A 593 4.74 14.25 -15.89
N VAL A 594 4.67 15.58 -15.98
CA VAL A 594 5.67 16.46 -15.38
C VAL A 594 5.19 16.83 -13.99
N PHE A 595 5.53 16.00 -13.02
CA PHE A 595 5.13 16.16 -11.63
C PHE A 595 6.37 15.99 -10.74
N ARG A 596 6.53 16.88 -9.77
CA ARG A 596 7.66 16.82 -8.83
C ARG A 596 7.24 16.00 -7.62
N THR A 597 7.88 14.85 -7.43
CA THR A 597 7.66 13.96 -6.30
C THR A 597 8.95 13.28 -5.89
N ASP A 598 8.98 12.79 -4.64
CA ASP A 598 10.03 11.92 -4.12
C ASP A 598 9.74 10.43 -4.35
N TYR A 599 8.64 10.08 -5.02
CA TYR A 599 8.27 8.69 -5.29
C TYR A 599 9.13 8.03 -6.38
N TYR A 600 9.57 8.78 -7.42
CA TYR A 600 10.25 8.21 -8.59
C TYR A 600 11.10 9.15 -9.45
#